data_AF-A0A1T3NQA9-F1
#
_entry.id   AF-A0A1T3NQA9-F1
#
_cell.length_a   1.000
_cell.length_b   1.000
_cell.length_c   1.000
_cell.angle_alpha   90.00
_cell.angle_beta   90.00
_cell.angle_gamma   90.00
#
_symmetry.space_group_name_H-M   'P 1'
#
loop_
_entity.id
_entity.type
_entity.pdbx_description
1 polymer ?
#
loop_
_entity_poly.entity_id
_entity_poly.type
_entity_poly.pdbx_seq_one_letter_code
_entity_poly.pdbx_strand_id
1 'polypeptide(L)'
;MSKTARRQISRIVGTSCLAAALALPTAAAAAAPQVASPGQATSRVPADTPEPPNTPQAPAYTPPPPNTPNTPNAPNSPNTPNSPNEPNTPGTGTPSAPGTPSSETPSTPGPGGSSHPPNQLQQAAPPPDPKTDPDGAKREVEGEIDKLDVPPDVKQKLKEGLNTAINAIKNSSTSTDDRNRYAEAVSAINQTLKAIQDPTTSAPDRALYTKVVQGVNEALRRSQDPKLAVGERGDYLKTAQGVAQIMARLQDPTFPAADRGFAIQVVTLISDALLASKDPKTAPKKPADQQQIRKVIQATATAATQATATLQDPKASPQAKDAARQTLMAQANVLQNSKYLEFLNEVKRYNPTTECLTTIETRTRQAGWPDGSLWGLSDDTCGDALTKAVADSGSKWNALFTCVQQNAFSTCPTYIPKD
;
A
#
# COMPACT_ATOMS: atom_id res chain seq x y z
N MET A 1 45.34 36.09 4.61
CA MET A 1 44.50 36.13 3.40
C MET A 1 43.42 35.07 3.54
N SER A 2 42.23 35.46 3.99
CA SER A 2 41.14 34.52 4.31
C SER A 2 39.92 34.89 3.48
N LYS A 3 39.53 34.03 2.54
CA LYS A 3 38.37 34.24 1.65
C LYS A 3 37.11 33.73 2.33
N THR A 4 36.20 34.65 2.66
CA THR A 4 34.86 34.36 3.18
C THR A 4 33.94 33.94 2.04
N ALA A 5 33.44 32.71 2.05
CA ALA A 5 32.49 32.21 1.08
C ALA A 5 31.05 32.60 1.48
N ARG A 6 30.40 33.43 0.65
CA ARG A 6 28.97 33.75 0.76
C ARG A 6 28.14 32.54 0.30
N ARG A 7 27.29 32.01 1.18
CA ARG A 7 26.23 31.05 0.82
C ARG A 7 25.00 31.82 0.33
N GLN A 8 24.59 31.56 -0.91
CA GLN A 8 23.27 31.96 -1.42
C GLN A 8 22.25 30.91 -0.99
N ILE A 9 21.16 31.36 -0.35
CA ILE A 9 20.00 30.55 0.02
C ILE A 9 18.93 30.83 -1.04
N SER A 10 18.69 29.88 -1.93
CA SER A 10 17.55 29.91 -2.84
C SER A 10 16.30 29.43 -2.10
N ARG A 11 15.38 30.36 -1.81
CA ARG A 11 14.04 30.05 -1.29
C ARG A 11 13.19 29.49 -2.44
N ILE A 12 12.74 28.25 -2.32
CA ILE A 12 11.69 27.68 -3.18
C ILE A 12 10.35 27.93 -2.47
N VAL A 13 9.53 28.79 -3.07
CA VAL A 13 8.13 29.00 -2.69
C VAL A 13 7.29 28.09 -3.56
N GLY A 14 6.75 27.01 -2.98
CA GLY A 14 5.81 26.12 -3.63
C GLY A 14 4.39 26.44 -3.18
N THR A 15 3.72 27.33 -3.91
CA THR A 15 2.27 27.56 -3.82
C THR A 15 1.54 26.49 -4.64
N SER A 16 0.61 25.76 -4.04
CA SER A 16 -0.41 25.01 -4.78
C SER A 16 -1.69 24.91 -3.93
N CYS A 17 -2.57 25.88 -4.13
CA CYS A 17 -3.97 25.80 -3.75
C CYS A 17 -4.69 24.90 -4.75
N LEU A 18 -5.32 23.82 -4.28
CA LEU A 18 -6.30 23.06 -5.06
C LEU A 18 -7.68 23.49 -4.58
N ALA A 19 -8.30 24.40 -5.35
CA ALA A 19 -9.67 24.82 -5.16
C ALA A 19 -10.60 23.80 -5.84
N ALA A 20 -11.48 23.18 -5.04
CA ALA A 20 -12.58 22.37 -5.53
C ALA A 20 -13.71 23.31 -6.00
N ALA A 21 -13.92 23.42 -7.31
CA ALA A 21 -15.07 24.10 -7.87
C ALA A 21 -16.25 23.11 -7.96
N LEU A 22 -17.26 23.31 -7.12
CA LEU A 22 -18.57 22.69 -7.27
C LEU A 22 -19.35 23.44 -8.35
N ALA A 23 -19.75 22.72 -9.40
CA ALA A 23 -20.67 23.21 -10.41
C ALA A 23 -22.09 23.28 -9.84
N LEU A 24 -22.68 24.48 -9.83
CA LEU A 24 -24.11 24.71 -9.65
C LEU A 24 -24.71 25.17 -10.99
N PRO A 25 -25.90 24.69 -11.38
CA PRO A 25 -26.57 25.17 -12.58
C PRO A 25 -27.16 26.56 -12.37
N THR A 26 -26.85 27.47 -13.29
CA THR A 26 -27.34 28.84 -13.41
C THR A 26 -28.81 28.88 -13.85
N ALA A 27 -29.68 29.45 -13.01
CA ALA A 27 -31.00 29.93 -13.43
C ALA A 27 -30.94 31.45 -13.68
N ALA A 28 -31.57 31.86 -14.78
CA ALA A 28 -31.52 33.19 -15.36
C ALA A 28 -32.20 34.27 -14.51
N ALA A 29 -31.65 35.48 -14.51
CA ALA A 29 -32.36 36.71 -14.13
C ALA A 29 -32.04 37.82 -15.13
N ALA A 30 -33.11 38.39 -15.67
CA ALA A 30 -33.11 39.48 -16.63
C ALA A 30 -32.75 40.83 -15.98
N ALA A 31 -32.09 41.68 -16.76
CA ALA A 31 -31.73 43.04 -16.40
C ALA A 31 -32.90 44.03 -16.56
N ALA A 32 -32.92 45.07 -15.73
CA ALA A 32 -33.40 46.40 -16.09
C ALA A 32 -32.61 47.49 -15.30
N PRO A 33 -32.41 48.71 -15.86
CA PRO A 33 -31.40 49.67 -15.39
C PRO A 33 -31.98 50.95 -14.76
N GLN A 34 -31.07 51.91 -14.45
CA GLN A 34 -31.24 53.38 -14.30
C GLN A 34 -31.72 53.92 -12.92
N VAL A 35 -31.31 55.07 -12.34
CA VAL A 35 -30.67 56.35 -12.76
C VAL A 35 -29.86 56.95 -11.59
N ALA A 36 -28.86 57.82 -11.89
CA ALA A 36 -28.19 58.81 -11.03
C ALA A 36 -29.16 59.82 -10.34
N SER A 37 -28.85 60.55 -9.26
CA SER A 37 -27.88 61.65 -9.15
C SER A 37 -27.97 62.33 -7.74
N PRO A 38 -27.07 63.28 -7.40
CA PRO A 38 -26.76 63.72 -6.02
C PRO A 38 -27.40 65.07 -5.59
N GLY A 39 -27.36 65.39 -4.29
CA GLY A 39 -27.80 66.70 -3.75
C GLY A 39 -27.45 66.92 -2.26
N GLN A 40 -27.11 68.15 -1.92
CA GLN A 40 -26.37 68.62 -0.74
C GLN A 40 -27.20 68.92 0.53
N ALA A 41 -26.49 68.87 1.68
CA ALA A 41 -26.50 69.74 2.87
C ALA A 41 -27.81 70.33 3.44
N THR A 42 -28.04 70.19 4.75
CA THR A 42 -27.91 71.27 5.77
C THR A 42 -28.32 70.81 7.19
N SER A 43 -27.84 71.57 8.19
CA SER A 43 -27.85 71.46 9.64
C SER A 43 -29.18 71.24 10.39
N ARG A 44 -29.17 70.51 11.52
CA ARG A 44 -29.47 70.97 12.91
C ARG A 44 -29.66 69.79 13.90
N VAL A 45 -29.13 69.99 15.11
CA VAL A 45 -29.30 69.26 16.40
C VAL A 45 -30.56 69.84 17.11
N PRO A 46 -31.28 69.22 18.10
CA PRO A 46 -30.88 68.15 19.04
C PRO A 46 -31.88 67.00 19.34
N ALA A 47 -31.32 65.99 20.02
CA ALA A 47 -31.90 65.13 21.06
C ALA A 47 -33.11 64.25 20.70
N ASP A 48 -32.82 62.99 20.39
CA ASP A 48 -33.63 61.89 20.87
C ASP A 48 -32.76 60.67 21.19
N THR A 49 -33.15 59.99 22.25
CA THR A 49 -32.48 58.87 22.91
C THR A 49 -32.45 57.64 21.98
N PRO A 50 -31.32 56.94 21.78
CA PRO A 50 -31.33 55.68 21.03
C PRO A 50 -31.94 54.56 21.89
N GLU A 51 -33.04 53.96 21.44
CA GLU A 51 -33.42 52.61 21.85
C GLU A 51 -32.31 51.62 21.44
N PRO A 52 -32.05 50.57 22.25
CA PRO A 52 -31.09 49.53 21.88
C PRO A 52 -31.59 48.75 20.65
N PRO A 53 -30.67 48.30 19.77
CA PRO A 53 -31.05 47.56 18.58
C PRO A 53 -31.63 46.19 18.96
N ASN A 54 -32.74 45.83 18.32
CA ASN A 54 -33.32 44.49 18.35
C ASN A 54 -32.24 43.44 18.02
N THR A 55 -31.90 42.61 19.00
CA THR A 55 -31.13 41.37 18.80
C THR A 55 -31.90 40.44 17.86
N PRO A 56 -31.29 39.96 16.76
CA PRO A 56 -31.88 38.91 15.94
C PRO A 56 -32.08 37.64 16.77
N GLN A 57 -33.32 37.16 16.85
CA GLN A 57 -33.61 35.82 17.37
C GLN A 57 -32.89 34.78 16.51
N ALA A 58 -31.97 34.04 17.12
CA ALA A 58 -31.39 32.85 16.49
C ALA A 58 -32.48 31.78 16.31
N PRO A 59 -32.60 31.15 15.13
CA PRO A 59 -33.53 30.05 14.93
C PRO A 59 -33.09 28.86 15.79
N ALA A 60 -33.96 28.45 16.71
CA ALA A 60 -33.78 27.26 17.52
C ALA A 60 -33.94 26.01 16.65
N TYR A 61 -32.84 25.56 16.03
CA TYR A 61 -32.73 24.21 15.48
C TYR A 61 -31.85 23.38 16.40
N THR A 62 -32.48 22.67 17.33
CA THR A 62 -31.89 21.48 17.94
C THR A 62 -32.01 20.33 16.94
N PRO A 63 -30.91 19.79 16.41
CA PRO A 63 -30.98 18.59 15.58
C PRO A 63 -31.54 17.43 16.41
N PRO A 64 -32.35 16.53 15.80
CA PRO A 64 -32.84 15.35 16.48
C PRO A 64 -31.66 14.48 16.94
N PRO A 65 -31.77 13.81 18.10
CA PRO A 65 -30.72 12.92 18.58
C PRO A 65 -30.46 11.81 17.55
N PRO A 66 -29.19 11.38 17.38
CA PRO A 66 -28.86 10.30 16.49
C PRO A 66 -29.58 9.02 16.92
N ASN A 67 -30.19 8.32 15.96
CA ASN A 67 -30.81 7.03 16.20
C ASN A 67 -29.81 6.07 16.83
N THR A 68 -30.16 5.51 17.99
CA THR A 68 -29.40 4.44 18.63
C THR A 68 -29.34 3.24 17.70
N PRO A 69 -28.13 2.74 17.35
CA PRO A 69 -28.00 1.51 16.56
C PRO A 69 -28.69 0.35 17.27
N ASN A 70 -29.49 -0.41 16.53
CA ASN A 70 -30.10 -1.63 17.04
C ASN A 70 -28.99 -2.58 17.52
N THR A 71 -29.11 -3.06 18.76
CA THR A 71 -28.26 -4.12 19.31
C THR A 71 -28.33 -5.36 18.41
N PRO A 72 -27.18 -5.87 17.92
CA PRO A 72 -27.16 -7.13 17.18
C PRO A 72 -27.73 -8.26 18.03
N ASN A 73 -28.59 -9.09 17.44
CA ASN A 73 -29.08 -10.30 18.09
C ASN A 73 -27.91 -11.22 18.43
N ALA A 74 -27.98 -11.85 19.61
CA ALA A 74 -26.98 -12.81 20.07
C ALA A 74 -26.79 -13.94 19.04
N PRO A 75 -25.55 -14.37 18.75
CA PRO A 75 -25.29 -15.49 17.86
C PRO A 75 -25.96 -16.76 18.42
N ASN A 76 -26.67 -17.49 17.55
CA ASN A 76 -27.18 -18.81 17.92
C ASN A 76 -26.02 -19.75 18.26
N SER A 77 -26.18 -20.49 19.36
CA SER A 77 -25.21 -21.49 19.81
C SER A 77 -24.91 -22.51 18.69
N PRO A 78 -23.64 -22.84 18.43
CA PRO A 78 -23.29 -23.85 17.43
C PRO A 78 -23.87 -25.21 17.81
N ASN A 79 -24.52 -25.89 16.85
CA ASN A 79 -24.91 -27.28 17.03
C ASN A 79 -23.67 -28.16 17.21
N THR A 80 -23.73 -29.09 18.18
CA THR A 80 -22.68 -30.08 18.42
C THR A 80 -22.48 -30.96 17.18
N PRO A 81 -21.24 -31.12 16.68
CA PRO A 81 -20.95 -32.01 15.56
C PRO A 81 -21.27 -33.46 15.95
N ASN A 82 -21.96 -34.18 15.06
CA ASN A 82 -22.15 -35.62 15.19
C ASN A 82 -20.81 -36.36 15.04
N SER A 83 -20.61 -37.39 15.87
CA SER A 83 -19.43 -38.24 15.84
C SER A 83 -19.23 -38.91 14.47
N PRO A 84 -17.98 -39.03 13.96
CA PRO A 84 -17.71 -39.71 12.70
C PRO A 84 -18.00 -41.21 12.82
N ASN A 85 -18.66 -41.79 11.81
CA ASN A 85 -18.80 -43.23 11.66
C ASN A 85 -17.44 -43.88 11.35
N GLU A 86 -17.25 -45.11 11.87
CA GLU A 86 -16.05 -45.92 11.68
C GLU A 86 -15.80 -46.26 10.19
N PRO A 87 -14.53 -46.34 9.74
CA PRO A 87 -14.19 -46.72 8.38
C PRO A 87 -14.40 -48.22 8.13
N ASN A 88 -15.14 -48.56 7.07
CA ASN A 88 -15.23 -49.93 6.57
C ASN A 88 -13.90 -50.39 5.94
N THR A 89 -13.58 -51.67 6.17
CA THR A 89 -12.39 -52.39 5.71
C THR A 89 -12.43 -52.64 4.19
N PRO A 90 -11.33 -52.43 3.43
CA PRO A 90 -11.29 -52.77 2.01
C PRO A 90 -11.08 -54.28 1.79
N GLY A 91 -11.98 -54.88 1.01
CA GLY A 91 -11.87 -56.27 0.55
C GLY A 91 -10.81 -56.44 -0.55
N THR A 92 -10.11 -57.56 -0.49
CA THR A 92 -9.10 -58.04 -1.45
C THR A 92 -9.76 -58.50 -2.75
N GLY A 93 -9.47 -57.82 -3.87
CA GLY A 93 -9.82 -58.23 -5.23
C GLY A 93 -8.61 -58.16 -6.15
N THR A 94 -8.33 -59.28 -6.82
CA THR A 94 -7.17 -59.58 -7.67
C THR A 94 -7.17 -58.79 -8.98
N PRO A 95 -6.01 -58.38 -9.55
CA PRO A 95 -5.96 -57.58 -10.79
C PRO A 95 -6.00 -58.47 -12.05
N SER A 96 -6.89 -58.16 -12.99
CA SER A 96 -6.84 -58.66 -14.37
C SER A 96 -6.16 -57.63 -15.29
N ALA A 97 -5.28 -58.14 -16.15
CA ALA A 97 -4.41 -57.39 -17.05
C ALA A 97 -5.15 -56.60 -18.15
N PRO A 98 -4.68 -55.38 -18.52
CA PRO A 98 -5.09 -54.72 -19.75
C PRO A 98 -4.19 -55.12 -20.93
N GLY A 99 -4.83 -55.50 -22.04
CA GLY A 99 -4.19 -55.91 -23.29
C GLY A 99 -3.51 -54.78 -24.08
N THR A 100 -2.56 -55.20 -24.89
CA THR A 100 -1.80 -54.46 -25.91
C THR A 100 -2.67 -53.91 -27.05
N PRO A 101 -2.46 -52.67 -27.50
CA PRO A 101 -2.86 -52.22 -28.83
C PRO A 101 -1.72 -52.38 -29.85
N SER A 102 -2.07 -52.95 -31.00
CA SER A 102 -1.22 -53.25 -32.15
C SER A 102 -0.67 -52.01 -32.88
N SER A 103 0.48 -52.25 -33.53
CA SER A 103 1.10 -51.39 -34.53
C SER A 103 0.21 -51.15 -35.75
N GLU A 104 0.13 -49.90 -36.19
CA GLU A 104 -0.17 -49.56 -37.58
C GLU A 104 0.91 -48.62 -38.15
N THR A 105 1.32 -48.98 -39.35
CA THR A 105 2.40 -48.45 -40.18
C THR A 105 2.02 -47.10 -40.81
N PRO A 106 2.94 -46.12 -40.94
CA PRO A 106 2.70 -44.96 -41.80
C PRO A 106 3.23 -45.21 -43.22
N SER A 107 2.33 -45.13 -44.21
CA SER A 107 2.69 -45.05 -45.63
C SER A 107 3.14 -43.63 -46.02
N THR A 108 4.09 -43.59 -46.96
CA THR A 108 4.87 -42.45 -47.46
C THR A 108 4.13 -41.68 -48.60
N PRO A 109 4.71 -40.65 -49.27
CA PRO A 109 4.09 -39.33 -49.45
C PRO A 109 3.59 -39.04 -50.89
N GLY A 110 2.68 -38.07 -51.02
CA GLY A 110 2.22 -37.54 -52.31
C GLY A 110 2.50 -36.04 -52.43
N PRO A 111 3.08 -35.54 -53.54
CA PRO A 111 3.39 -34.12 -53.74
C PRO A 111 2.21 -33.40 -54.40
N GLY A 112 1.86 -32.23 -53.90
CA GLY A 112 0.81 -31.39 -54.49
C GLY A 112 0.93 -29.96 -53.98
N GLY A 113 1.53 -29.11 -54.80
CA GLY A 113 1.74 -27.70 -54.48
C GLY A 113 0.42 -26.94 -54.35
N SER A 114 0.37 -26.07 -53.34
CA SER A 114 -0.41 -24.84 -53.37
C SER A 114 0.28 -23.86 -52.44
N SER A 115 1.09 -23.00 -53.06
CA SER A 115 1.72 -21.83 -52.47
C SER A 115 0.65 -20.83 -52.03
N HIS A 116 0.31 -20.87 -50.74
CA HIS A 116 -0.20 -19.72 -49.99
C HIS A 116 0.91 -19.30 -49.02
N PRO A 117 1.39 -18.05 -49.05
CA PRO A 117 2.32 -17.58 -48.03
C PRO A 117 1.57 -17.58 -46.69
N PRO A 118 2.02 -18.33 -45.67
CA PRO A 118 1.46 -18.17 -44.35
C PRO A 118 1.84 -16.77 -43.88
N ASN A 119 0.83 -15.93 -43.69
CA ASN A 119 0.93 -14.71 -42.91
C ASN A 119 1.24 -15.15 -41.47
N GLN A 120 2.52 -15.45 -41.20
CA GLN A 120 3.03 -15.58 -39.85
C GLN A 120 2.88 -14.20 -39.23
N LEU A 121 1.78 -14.00 -38.53
CA LEU A 121 1.76 -13.13 -37.36
C LEU A 121 3.02 -13.50 -36.59
N GLN A 122 4.00 -12.60 -36.62
CA GLN A 122 5.24 -12.74 -35.88
C GLN A 122 4.83 -12.89 -34.42
N GLN A 123 4.71 -14.13 -33.95
CA GLN A 123 4.61 -14.41 -32.53
C GLN A 123 5.88 -13.83 -31.95
N ALA A 124 5.72 -12.79 -31.16
CA ALA A 124 6.82 -12.23 -30.40
C ALA A 124 7.51 -13.39 -29.68
N ALA A 125 8.84 -13.44 -29.78
CA ALA A 125 9.61 -14.46 -29.08
C ALA A 125 9.20 -14.47 -27.59
N PRO A 126 9.09 -15.65 -26.95
CA PRO A 126 8.76 -15.71 -25.54
C PRO A 126 9.80 -14.89 -24.75
N PRO A 127 9.36 -14.19 -23.69
CA PRO A 127 10.28 -13.39 -22.89
C PRO A 127 11.38 -14.28 -22.29
N PRO A 128 12.63 -13.80 -22.22
CA PRO A 128 13.74 -14.55 -21.61
C PRO A 128 13.42 -14.92 -20.16
N ASP A 129 13.55 -16.20 -19.82
CA ASP A 129 13.39 -16.68 -18.45
C ASP A 129 14.64 -16.29 -17.63
N PRO A 130 14.50 -15.49 -16.55
CA PRO A 130 15.65 -15.08 -15.75
C PRO A 130 16.46 -16.24 -15.16
N LYS A 131 15.89 -17.46 -15.05
CA LYS A 131 16.60 -18.65 -14.55
C LYS A 131 17.58 -19.22 -15.58
N THR A 132 17.22 -19.18 -16.86
CA THR A 132 17.99 -19.82 -17.94
C THR A 132 18.76 -18.81 -18.79
N ASP A 133 18.26 -17.58 -18.90
CA ASP A 133 18.91 -16.44 -19.55
C ASP A 133 18.83 -15.16 -18.68
N PRO A 134 19.63 -15.07 -17.60
CA PRO A 134 19.65 -13.89 -16.74
C PRO A 134 20.08 -12.60 -17.48
N ASP A 135 20.93 -12.70 -18.50
CA ASP A 135 21.40 -11.54 -19.27
C ASP A 135 20.37 -11.03 -20.28
N GLY A 136 19.61 -11.92 -20.90
CA GLY A 136 18.42 -11.56 -21.69
C GLY A 136 17.38 -10.88 -20.82
N ALA A 137 17.02 -11.47 -19.69
CA ALA A 137 16.08 -10.90 -18.74
C ALA A 137 16.53 -9.52 -18.25
N LYS A 138 17.82 -9.36 -17.92
CA LYS A 138 18.39 -8.05 -17.55
C LYS A 138 18.16 -7.01 -18.64
N ARG A 139 18.57 -7.30 -19.88
CA ARG A 139 18.47 -6.35 -21.01
C ARG A 139 17.04 -5.94 -21.28
N GLU A 140 16.11 -6.88 -21.22
CA GLU A 140 14.68 -6.60 -21.40
C GLU A 140 14.19 -5.66 -20.30
N VAL A 141 14.40 -6.00 -19.03
CA VAL A 141 13.93 -5.18 -17.89
C VAL A 141 14.58 -3.80 -17.88
N GLU A 142 15.88 -3.67 -18.20
CA GLU A 142 16.54 -2.36 -18.32
C GLU A 142 15.90 -1.51 -19.42
N GLY A 143 15.55 -2.10 -20.56
CA GLY A 143 14.83 -1.42 -21.64
C GLY A 143 13.44 -0.94 -21.20
N GLU A 144 12.72 -1.73 -20.40
CA GLU A 144 11.44 -1.34 -19.84
C GLU A 144 11.56 -0.23 -18.77
N ILE A 145 12.62 -0.26 -17.96
CA ILE A 145 12.94 0.83 -17.00
C ILE A 145 13.23 2.14 -17.75
N ASP A 146 13.95 2.08 -18.87
CA ASP A 146 14.33 3.28 -19.63
C ASP A 146 13.14 4.02 -20.23
N LYS A 147 12.05 3.30 -20.54
CA LYS A 147 10.80 3.88 -21.05
C LYS A 147 9.92 4.51 -19.98
N LEU A 148 10.18 4.28 -18.69
CA LEU A 148 9.37 4.85 -17.61
C LEU A 148 9.44 6.38 -17.58
N ASP A 149 8.31 7.04 -17.32
CA ASP A 149 8.26 8.47 -17.02
C ASP A 149 8.49 8.72 -15.53
N VAL A 150 9.72 8.50 -15.08
CA VAL A 150 10.17 8.73 -13.70
C VAL A 150 11.51 9.44 -13.68
N PRO A 151 11.86 10.14 -12.58
CA PRO A 151 13.14 10.81 -12.44
C PRO A 151 14.35 9.89 -12.70
N PRO A 152 15.46 10.43 -13.25
CA PRO A 152 16.66 9.62 -13.56
C PRO A 152 17.22 8.86 -12.35
N ASP A 153 17.15 9.43 -11.15
CA ASP A 153 17.64 8.77 -9.94
C ASP A 153 16.78 7.56 -9.56
N VAL A 154 15.48 7.58 -9.87
CA VAL A 154 14.58 6.44 -9.71
C VAL A 154 14.96 5.34 -10.70
N LYS A 155 15.14 5.67 -11.99
CA LYS A 155 15.60 4.69 -13.01
C LYS A 155 16.91 4.02 -12.60
N GLN A 156 17.87 4.83 -12.12
CA GLN A 156 19.16 4.33 -11.66
C GLN A 156 19.01 3.34 -10.50
N LYS A 157 18.22 3.68 -9.47
CA LYS A 157 17.95 2.77 -8.34
C LYS A 157 17.27 1.47 -8.80
N LEU A 158 16.35 1.54 -9.76
CA LEU A 158 15.72 0.36 -10.36
C LEU A 158 16.75 -0.54 -11.07
N LYS A 159 17.66 0.05 -11.85
CA LYS A 159 18.74 -0.70 -12.49
C LYS A 159 19.70 -1.32 -11.47
N GLU A 160 20.01 -0.64 -10.38
CA GLU A 160 20.88 -1.16 -9.31
C GLU A 160 20.27 -2.38 -8.60
N GLY A 161 18.99 -2.33 -8.24
CA GLY A 161 18.31 -3.46 -7.60
C GLY A 161 18.09 -4.63 -8.57
N LEU A 162 17.80 -4.35 -9.85
CA LEU A 162 17.79 -5.38 -10.90
C LEU A 162 19.17 -6.05 -11.02
N ASN A 163 20.24 -5.27 -11.15
CA ASN A 163 21.61 -5.80 -11.25
C ASN A 163 21.97 -6.66 -10.03
N THR A 164 21.54 -6.23 -8.85
CA THR A 164 21.69 -6.99 -7.60
C THR A 164 21.01 -8.36 -7.69
N ALA A 165 19.76 -8.41 -8.17
CA ALA A 165 19.02 -9.65 -8.36
C ALA A 165 19.66 -10.56 -9.43
N ILE A 166 20.03 -10.02 -10.58
CA ILE A 166 20.67 -10.76 -11.67
C ILE A 166 22.01 -11.37 -11.22
N ASN A 167 22.82 -10.61 -10.48
CA ASN A 167 24.07 -11.12 -9.94
C ASN A 167 23.84 -12.25 -8.93
N ALA A 168 22.80 -12.13 -8.08
CA ALA A 168 22.44 -13.18 -7.14
C ALA A 168 21.98 -14.48 -7.86
N ILE A 169 21.25 -14.36 -8.97
CA ILE A 169 20.82 -15.49 -9.81
C ILE A 169 22.03 -16.20 -10.43
N LYS A 170 23.01 -15.45 -10.94
CA LYS A 170 24.22 -16.02 -11.56
C LYS A 170 25.19 -16.62 -10.55
N ASN A 171 25.17 -16.15 -9.32
CA ASN A 171 26.13 -16.57 -8.31
C ASN A 171 25.87 -18.02 -7.86
N SER A 172 26.87 -18.87 -8.07
CA SER A 172 26.81 -20.28 -7.67
C SER A 172 26.71 -20.49 -6.16
N SER A 173 27.20 -19.53 -5.35
CA SER A 173 27.12 -19.55 -3.89
C SER A 173 25.75 -19.14 -3.34
N THR A 174 24.89 -18.55 -4.15
CA THR A 174 23.49 -18.30 -3.79
C THR A 174 22.75 -19.64 -3.78
N SER A 175 21.96 -19.90 -2.74
CA SER A 175 21.16 -21.13 -2.66
C SER A 175 20.22 -21.25 -3.87
N THR A 176 19.92 -22.47 -4.30
CA THR A 176 18.98 -22.70 -5.43
C THR A 176 17.62 -22.07 -5.16
N ASP A 177 17.13 -22.17 -3.92
CA ASP A 177 15.87 -21.55 -3.51
C ASP A 177 15.93 -20.02 -3.65
N ASP A 178 17.00 -19.38 -3.14
CA ASP A 178 17.11 -17.92 -3.26
C ASP A 178 17.29 -17.47 -4.72
N ARG A 179 18.05 -18.21 -5.54
CA ARG A 179 18.13 -17.94 -7.00
C ARG A 179 16.74 -17.98 -7.64
N ASN A 180 15.91 -18.96 -7.29
CA ASN A 180 14.53 -19.03 -7.77
C ASN A 180 13.70 -17.83 -7.32
N ARG A 181 13.83 -17.40 -6.06
CA ARG A 181 13.12 -16.20 -5.55
C ARG A 181 13.54 -14.92 -6.26
N TYR A 182 14.82 -14.73 -6.53
CA TYR A 182 15.31 -13.59 -7.31
C TYR A 182 14.74 -13.64 -8.74
N ALA A 183 14.76 -14.80 -9.39
CA ALA A 183 14.23 -14.95 -10.74
C ALA A 183 12.73 -14.66 -10.83
N GLU A 184 11.94 -15.15 -9.87
CA GLU A 184 10.51 -14.83 -9.74
C GLU A 184 10.26 -13.33 -9.58
N ALA A 185 11.03 -12.67 -8.71
CA ALA A 185 10.91 -11.23 -8.49
C ALA A 185 11.28 -10.42 -9.74
N VAL A 186 12.34 -10.81 -10.47
CA VAL A 186 12.74 -10.17 -11.73
C VAL A 186 11.65 -10.32 -12.79
N SER A 187 11.07 -11.53 -12.92
CA SER A 187 9.97 -11.78 -13.86
C SER A 187 8.74 -10.92 -13.54
N ALA A 188 8.35 -10.83 -12.26
CA ALA A 188 7.21 -10.02 -11.85
C ALA A 188 7.44 -8.51 -12.06
N ILE A 189 8.67 -8.02 -11.82
CA ILE A 189 9.05 -6.64 -12.14
C ILE A 189 8.89 -6.39 -13.64
N ASN A 190 9.42 -7.28 -14.49
CA ASN A 190 9.29 -7.15 -15.95
C ASN A 190 7.83 -7.04 -16.40
N GLN A 191 6.97 -7.96 -15.93
CA GLN A 191 5.55 -7.97 -16.26
C GLN A 191 4.84 -6.71 -15.76
N THR A 192 5.18 -6.23 -14.56
CA THR A 192 4.61 -4.99 -14.00
C THR A 192 5.04 -3.77 -14.80
N LEU A 193 6.29 -3.70 -15.27
CA LEU A 193 6.78 -2.63 -16.12
C LEU A 193 6.06 -2.60 -17.48
N LYS A 194 5.82 -3.77 -18.08
CA LYS A 194 5.00 -3.88 -19.31
C LYS A 194 3.58 -3.39 -19.07
N ALA A 195 2.96 -3.76 -17.95
CA ALA A 195 1.63 -3.25 -17.58
C ALA A 195 1.64 -1.72 -17.40
N ILE A 196 2.70 -1.13 -16.85
CA ILE A 196 2.83 0.34 -16.75
C ILE A 196 2.87 0.99 -18.14
N GLN A 197 3.49 0.36 -19.12
CA GLN A 197 3.60 0.90 -20.48
C GLN A 197 2.39 0.63 -21.36
N ASP A 198 1.50 -0.26 -20.94
CA ASP A 198 0.27 -0.52 -21.66
C ASP A 198 -0.58 0.76 -21.74
N PRO A 199 -0.95 1.23 -22.95
CA PRO A 199 -1.76 2.44 -23.11
C PRO A 199 -3.15 2.32 -22.47
N THR A 200 -3.64 1.10 -22.23
CA THR A 200 -4.92 0.83 -21.55
C THR A 200 -4.84 0.94 -20.03
N THR A 201 -3.63 0.90 -19.44
CA THR A 201 -3.45 1.12 -18.00
C THR A 201 -3.76 2.57 -17.64
N SER A 202 -4.56 2.79 -16.60
CA SER A 202 -4.92 4.14 -16.19
C SER A 202 -3.70 4.89 -15.60
N ALA A 203 -3.69 6.22 -15.64
CA ALA A 203 -2.61 7.00 -15.02
C ALA A 203 -2.47 6.74 -13.50
N PRO A 204 -3.56 6.64 -12.72
CA PRO A 204 -3.48 6.21 -11.31
C PRO A 204 -2.83 4.82 -11.14
N ASP A 205 -3.21 3.84 -11.95
CA ASP A 205 -2.64 2.49 -11.86
C ASP A 205 -1.16 2.46 -12.25
N ARG A 206 -0.76 3.22 -13.28
CA ARG A 206 0.66 3.40 -13.64
C ARG A 206 1.48 3.91 -12.46
N ALA A 207 0.95 4.91 -11.73
CA ALA A 207 1.63 5.46 -10.56
C ALA A 207 1.73 4.44 -9.42
N LEU A 208 0.67 3.68 -9.16
CA LEU A 208 0.66 2.61 -8.15
C LEU A 208 1.65 1.50 -8.50
N TYR A 209 1.60 0.95 -9.71
CA TYR A 209 2.53 -0.08 -10.17
C TYR A 209 3.98 0.40 -10.14
N THR A 210 4.24 1.66 -10.51
CA THR A 210 5.57 2.25 -10.42
C THR A 210 6.09 2.24 -8.99
N LYS A 211 5.27 2.61 -8.01
CA LYS A 211 5.63 2.53 -6.58
C LYS A 211 5.90 1.10 -6.14
N VAL A 212 5.08 0.14 -6.58
CA VAL A 212 5.28 -1.27 -6.24
C VAL A 212 6.62 -1.78 -6.78
N VAL A 213 6.94 -1.48 -8.03
CA VAL A 213 8.25 -1.83 -8.63
C VAL A 213 9.41 -1.22 -7.83
N GLN A 214 9.29 0.04 -7.39
CA GLN A 214 10.30 0.65 -6.53
C GLN A 214 10.44 -0.05 -5.17
N GLY A 215 9.32 -0.46 -4.56
CA GLY A 215 9.28 -1.22 -3.31
C GLY A 215 9.96 -2.59 -3.42
N VAL A 216 9.60 -3.39 -4.43
CA VAL A 216 10.23 -4.69 -4.70
C VAL A 216 11.72 -4.51 -4.95
N ASN A 217 12.08 -3.54 -5.80
CA ASN A 217 13.47 -3.29 -6.14
C ASN A 217 14.31 -2.88 -4.92
N GLU A 218 13.76 -2.07 -4.02
CA GLU A 218 14.41 -1.74 -2.75
C GLU A 218 14.63 -2.99 -1.89
N ALA A 219 13.61 -3.86 -1.77
CA ALA A 219 13.73 -5.09 -1.01
C ALA A 219 14.81 -6.02 -1.60
N LEU A 220 14.89 -6.15 -2.93
CA LEU A 220 15.96 -6.90 -3.62
C LEU A 220 17.35 -6.31 -3.40
N ARG A 221 17.48 -4.98 -3.37
CA ARG A 221 18.74 -4.31 -3.06
C ARG A 221 19.18 -4.62 -1.62
N ARG A 222 18.25 -4.55 -0.67
CA ARG A 222 18.49 -4.82 0.75
C ARG A 222 18.82 -6.28 1.03
N SER A 223 18.23 -7.23 0.30
CA SER A 223 18.51 -8.65 0.49
C SER A 223 19.94 -9.06 0.12
N GLN A 224 20.72 -8.18 -0.50
CA GLN A 224 22.15 -8.36 -0.77
C GLN A 224 23.04 -7.35 -0.06
N ASP A 225 22.50 -6.51 0.83
CA ASP A 225 23.29 -5.53 1.57
C ASP A 225 24.19 -6.23 2.60
N PRO A 226 25.53 -6.23 2.43
CA PRO A 226 26.44 -6.95 3.33
C PRO A 226 26.47 -6.36 4.75
N LYS A 227 25.90 -5.16 4.96
CA LYS A 227 25.78 -4.54 6.29
C LYS A 227 24.62 -5.11 7.11
N LEU A 228 23.71 -5.85 6.50
CA LEU A 228 22.58 -6.47 7.17
C LEU A 228 22.90 -7.91 7.60
N ALA A 229 22.31 -8.33 8.71
CA ALA A 229 22.45 -9.72 9.15
C ALA A 229 21.85 -10.68 8.10
N VAL A 230 22.36 -11.91 8.03
CA VAL A 230 21.90 -12.93 7.07
C VAL A 230 20.38 -13.14 7.16
N GLY A 231 19.83 -13.20 8.37
CA GLY A 231 18.38 -13.33 8.58
C GLY A 231 17.61 -12.14 8.00
N GLU A 232 18.09 -10.92 8.24
CA GLU A 232 17.44 -9.70 7.74
C GLU A 232 17.48 -9.60 6.21
N ARG A 233 18.60 -10.00 5.61
CA ARG A 233 18.71 -10.12 4.15
C ARG A 233 17.68 -11.11 3.59
N GLY A 234 17.51 -12.26 4.24
CA GLY A 234 16.50 -13.26 3.90
C GLY A 234 15.07 -12.73 4.03
N ASP A 235 14.79 -11.91 5.05
CA ASP A 235 13.48 -11.30 5.25
C ASP A 235 13.13 -10.34 4.12
N TYR A 236 14.06 -9.49 3.69
CA TYR A 236 13.86 -8.62 2.54
C TYR A 236 13.62 -9.39 1.25
N LEU A 237 14.34 -10.50 1.01
CA LEU A 237 14.10 -11.34 -0.17
C LEU A 237 12.70 -11.96 -0.16
N LYS A 238 12.26 -12.46 1.01
CA LYS A 238 10.89 -12.99 1.17
C LYS A 238 9.83 -11.91 0.94
N THR A 239 10.06 -10.70 1.43
CA THR A 239 9.15 -9.56 1.17
C THR A 239 9.11 -9.22 -0.32
N ALA A 240 10.25 -9.13 -1.00
CA ALA A 240 10.31 -8.90 -2.44
C ALA A 240 9.55 -9.97 -3.22
N GLN A 241 9.76 -11.25 -2.87
CA GLN A 241 9.06 -12.38 -3.49
C GLN A 241 7.54 -12.32 -3.22
N GLY A 242 7.11 -12.09 -1.98
CA GLY A 242 5.69 -12.02 -1.64
C GLY A 242 4.96 -10.91 -2.40
N VAL A 243 5.56 -9.72 -2.46
CA VAL A 243 5.05 -8.59 -3.25
C VAL A 243 5.00 -8.93 -4.74
N ALA A 244 6.07 -9.52 -5.29
CA ALA A 244 6.11 -9.98 -6.68
C ALA A 244 5.02 -11.01 -7.01
N GLN A 245 4.77 -11.96 -6.12
CA GLN A 245 3.72 -12.96 -6.28
C GLN A 245 2.33 -12.32 -6.24
N ILE A 246 2.08 -11.38 -5.33
CA ILE A 246 0.81 -10.62 -5.31
C ILE A 246 0.61 -9.93 -6.66
N MET A 247 1.64 -9.25 -7.19
CA MET A 247 1.54 -8.56 -8.48
C MET A 247 1.23 -9.50 -9.64
N ALA A 248 1.90 -10.65 -9.72
CA ALA A 248 1.62 -11.65 -10.73
C ALA A 248 0.16 -12.13 -10.68
N ARG A 249 -0.40 -12.34 -9.47
CA ARG A 249 -1.81 -12.70 -9.30
C ARG A 249 -2.76 -11.58 -9.70
N LEU A 250 -2.42 -10.32 -9.43
CA LEU A 250 -3.24 -9.17 -9.80
C LEU A 250 -3.31 -8.97 -11.32
N GLN A 251 -2.33 -9.48 -12.07
CA GLN A 251 -2.35 -9.46 -13.53
C GLN A 251 -3.18 -10.60 -14.13
N ASP A 252 -3.52 -11.63 -13.35
CA ASP A 252 -4.38 -12.72 -13.79
C ASP A 252 -5.82 -12.20 -13.97
N PRO A 253 -6.42 -12.35 -15.18
CA PRO A 253 -7.80 -11.94 -15.41
C PRO A 253 -8.83 -12.73 -14.58
N THR A 254 -8.46 -13.88 -14.03
CA THR A 254 -9.31 -14.69 -13.14
C THR A 254 -9.31 -14.20 -11.70
N PHE A 255 -8.41 -13.29 -11.31
CA PHE A 255 -8.39 -12.73 -9.97
C PHE A 255 -9.64 -11.87 -9.72
N PRO A 256 -10.43 -12.14 -8.66
CA PRO A 256 -11.70 -11.45 -8.44
C PRO A 256 -11.57 -9.93 -8.44
N ALA A 257 -12.32 -9.25 -9.31
CA ALA A 257 -12.24 -7.80 -9.47
C ALA A 257 -12.54 -7.03 -8.17
N ALA A 258 -13.50 -7.52 -7.37
CA ALA A 258 -13.85 -6.94 -6.07
C ALA A 258 -12.69 -7.01 -5.05
N ASP A 259 -11.84 -8.04 -5.15
CA ASP A 259 -10.71 -8.26 -4.23
C ASP A 259 -9.42 -7.57 -4.72
N ARG A 260 -9.33 -7.28 -6.03
CA ARG A 260 -8.17 -6.64 -6.66
C ARG A 260 -7.84 -5.28 -6.02
N GLY A 261 -8.86 -4.48 -5.72
CA GLY A 261 -8.68 -3.16 -5.09
C GLY A 261 -7.97 -3.23 -3.75
N PHE A 262 -8.39 -4.16 -2.87
CA PHE A 262 -7.76 -4.34 -1.56
C PHE A 262 -6.32 -4.84 -1.68
N ALA A 263 -6.06 -5.79 -2.58
CA ALA A 263 -4.71 -6.31 -2.80
C ALA A 263 -3.75 -5.24 -3.36
N ILE A 264 -4.19 -4.43 -4.33
CA ILE A 264 -3.42 -3.28 -4.86
C ILE A 264 -3.11 -2.28 -3.74
N GLN A 265 -4.08 -2.00 -2.88
CA GLN A 265 -3.87 -1.09 -1.76
C GLN A 265 -2.82 -1.64 -0.80
N VAL A 266 -2.95 -2.90 -0.35
CA VAL A 266 -1.99 -3.49 0.60
C VAL A 266 -0.58 -3.57 0.02
N VAL A 267 -0.42 -3.94 -1.25
CA VAL A 267 0.91 -4.01 -1.88
C VAL A 267 1.55 -2.61 -2.04
N THR A 268 0.73 -1.59 -2.27
CA THR A 268 1.17 -0.20 -2.27
C THR A 268 1.63 0.24 -0.87
N LEU A 269 0.90 -0.13 0.17
CA LEU A 269 1.26 0.17 1.57
C LEU A 269 2.58 -0.48 1.97
N ILE A 270 2.79 -1.76 1.62
CA ILE A 270 4.06 -2.47 1.84
C ILE A 270 5.21 -1.75 1.13
N SER A 271 4.97 -1.33 -0.11
CA SER A 271 5.99 -0.64 -0.91
C SER A 271 6.33 0.72 -0.32
N ASP A 272 5.33 1.54 0.02
CA ASP A 272 5.53 2.83 0.69
C ASP A 272 6.26 2.65 2.04
N ALA A 273 5.96 1.60 2.80
CA ALA A 273 6.64 1.29 4.06
C ALA A 273 8.12 0.91 3.86
N LEU A 274 8.42 0.10 2.84
CA LEU A 274 9.79 -0.22 2.44
C LEU A 274 10.55 1.06 2.02
N LEU A 275 9.90 1.93 1.24
CA LEU A 275 10.49 3.19 0.80
C LEU A 275 10.72 4.19 1.96
N ALA A 276 9.82 4.22 2.94
CA ALA A 276 9.96 5.07 4.11
C ALA A 276 11.03 4.57 5.08
N SER A 277 11.08 3.26 5.33
CA SER A 277 12.01 2.65 6.31
C SER A 277 13.49 2.80 5.95
N LYS A 278 13.84 3.26 4.74
CA LYS A 278 15.22 3.62 4.36
C LYS A 278 15.47 5.10 4.18
N ASP A 279 14.44 5.94 4.09
CA ASP A 279 14.63 7.38 3.97
C ASP A 279 15.19 7.91 5.30
N PRO A 280 16.40 8.50 5.35
CA PRO A 280 16.98 9.01 6.59
C PRO A 280 16.10 10.01 7.34
N LYS A 281 15.19 10.70 6.63
CA LYS A 281 14.24 11.65 7.22
C LYS A 281 13.07 10.97 7.91
N THR A 282 12.71 9.77 7.50
CA THR A 282 11.47 9.12 7.94
C THR A 282 11.67 7.78 8.61
N ALA A 283 12.81 7.13 8.38
CA ALA A 283 13.13 5.85 8.96
C ALA A 283 13.17 5.95 10.51
N PRO A 284 12.76 4.90 11.22
CA PRO A 284 12.95 4.85 12.66
C PRO A 284 14.42 5.05 13.03
N LYS A 285 14.69 5.90 14.03
CA LYS A 285 16.07 6.26 14.42
C LYS A 285 16.74 5.16 15.25
N LYS A 286 15.97 4.42 16.06
CA LYS A 286 16.48 3.41 16.98
C LYS A 286 16.52 2.02 16.30
N PRO A 287 17.57 1.21 16.50
CA PRO A 287 17.67 -0.12 15.86
C PRO A 287 16.51 -1.07 16.19
N ALA A 288 16.02 -1.06 17.44
CA ALA A 288 14.86 -1.86 17.85
C ALA A 288 13.59 -1.50 17.06
N ASP A 289 13.37 -0.21 16.83
CA ASP A 289 12.24 0.30 16.06
C ASP A 289 12.36 -0.06 14.57
N GLN A 290 13.57 0.03 14.00
CA GLN A 290 13.84 -0.41 12.63
C GLN A 290 13.56 -1.91 12.46
N GLN A 291 13.94 -2.73 13.45
CA GLN A 291 13.67 -4.16 13.44
C GLN A 291 12.17 -4.45 13.54
N GLN A 292 11.46 -3.74 14.41
CA GLN A 292 10.02 -3.92 14.58
C GLN A 292 9.26 -3.57 13.29
N ILE A 293 9.55 -2.41 12.68
CA ILE A 293 8.90 -2.01 11.43
C ILE A 293 9.19 -3.01 10.30
N ARG A 294 10.43 -3.52 10.20
CA ARG A 294 10.76 -4.58 9.23
C ARG A 294 9.94 -5.84 9.44
N LYS A 295 9.81 -6.31 10.69
CA LYS A 295 8.99 -7.50 11.02
C LYS A 295 7.53 -7.29 10.63
N VAL A 296 6.98 -6.11 10.92
CA VAL A 296 5.60 -5.75 10.56
C VAL A 296 5.42 -5.76 9.04
N ILE A 297 6.31 -5.10 8.29
CA ILE A 297 6.27 -5.09 6.81
C ILE A 297 6.30 -6.52 6.25
N GLN A 298 7.18 -7.37 6.79
CA GLN A 298 7.29 -8.77 6.38
C GLN A 298 6.03 -9.58 6.71
N ALA A 299 5.48 -9.42 7.90
CA ALA A 299 4.26 -10.10 8.32
C ALA A 299 3.07 -9.69 7.44
N THR A 300 2.93 -8.40 7.14
CA THR A 300 1.90 -7.87 6.23
C THR A 300 2.07 -8.43 4.82
N ALA A 301 3.30 -8.44 4.28
CA ALA A 301 3.56 -9.04 2.96
C ALA A 301 3.23 -10.53 2.91
N THR A 302 3.58 -11.27 3.96
CA THR A 302 3.29 -12.71 4.08
C THR A 302 1.78 -12.97 4.13
N ALA A 303 1.06 -12.26 4.99
CA ALA A 303 -0.38 -12.38 5.13
C ALA A 303 -1.12 -12.00 3.84
N ALA A 304 -0.70 -10.93 3.16
CA ALA A 304 -1.28 -10.53 1.88
C ALA A 304 -1.01 -11.55 0.76
N THR A 305 0.19 -12.15 0.75
CA THR A 305 0.55 -13.20 -0.21
C THR A 305 -0.32 -14.44 -0.01
N GLN A 306 -0.52 -14.87 1.23
CA GLN A 306 -1.38 -16.00 1.57
C GLN A 306 -2.84 -15.70 1.24
N ALA A 307 -3.35 -14.52 1.61
CA ALA A 307 -4.72 -14.12 1.32
C ALA A 307 -5.02 -14.09 -0.19
N THR A 308 -4.13 -13.49 -0.99
CA THR A 308 -4.29 -13.46 -2.45
C THR A 308 -4.22 -14.85 -3.08
N ALA A 309 -3.36 -15.75 -2.57
CA ALA A 309 -3.34 -17.14 -3.01
C ALA A 309 -4.66 -17.87 -2.72
N THR A 310 -5.20 -17.72 -1.50
CA THR A 310 -6.49 -18.33 -1.10
C THR A 310 -7.65 -17.82 -1.94
N LEU A 311 -7.67 -16.53 -2.28
CA LEU A 311 -8.74 -15.94 -3.09
C LEU A 311 -8.75 -16.48 -4.53
N GLN A 312 -7.57 -16.75 -5.09
CA GLN A 312 -7.41 -17.30 -6.44
C GLN A 312 -7.62 -18.81 -6.49
N ASP A 313 -7.43 -19.53 -5.38
CA ASP A 313 -7.59 -20.98 -5.34
C ASP A 313 -9.05 -21.40 -5.63
N PRO A 314 -9.31 -22.16 -6.72
CA PRO A 314 -10.66 -22.64 -7.03
C PRO A 314 -11.17 -23.68 -6.01
N LYS A 315 -10.27 -24.28 -5.23
CA LYS A 315 -10.59 -25.30 -4.22
C LYS A 315 -10.76 -24.73 -2.80
N ALA A 316 -10.41 -23.47 -2.58
CA ALA A 316 -10.59 -22.85 -1.27
C ALA A 316 -12.08 -22.72 -0.93
N SER A 317 -12.44 -23.06 0.31
CA SER A 317 -13.81 -22.95 0.80
C SER A 317 -14.28 -21.50 0.85
N PRO A 318 -15.60 -21.23 0.80
CA PRO A 318 -16.13 -19.88 0.98
C PRO A 318 -15.62 -19.19 2.25
N GLN A 319 -15.57 -19.92 3.37
CA GLN A 319 -15.08 -19.40 4.65
C GLN A 319 -13.59 -18.99 4.59
N ALA A 320 -12.76 -19.79 3.90
CA ALA A 320 -11.34 -19.45 3.72
C ALA A 320 -11.17 -18.21 2.84
N LYS A 321 -11.98 -18.06 1.79
CA LYS A 321 -11.98 -16.87 0.93
C LYS A 321 -12.45 -15.63 1.69
N ASP A 322 -13.47 -15.75 2.52
CA ASP A 322 -13.95 -14.64 3.34
C ASP A 322 -12.90 -14.22 4.38
N ALA A 323 -12.24 -15.17 5.05
CA ALA A 323 -11.14 -14.86 5.97
C ALA A 323 -9.95 -14.19 5.27
N ALA A 324 -9.61 -14.64 4.05
CA ALA A 324 -8.58 -14.01 3.23
C ALA A 324 -8.95 -12.58 2.82
N ARG A 325 -10.21 -12.35 2.42
CA ARG A 325 -10.73 -11.01 2.12
C ARG A 325 -10.67 -10.11 3.35
N GLN A 326 -11.10 -10.59 4.51
CA GLN A 326 -11.03 -9.84 5.77
C GLN A 326 -9.58 -9.47 6.13
N THR A 327 -8.62 -10.35 5.86
CA THR A 327 -7.19 -10.07 6.06
C THR A 327 -6.74 -8.86 5.22
N LEU A 328 -7.09 -8.82 3.93
CA LEU A 328 -6.74 -7.70 3.06
C LEU A 328 -7.49 -6.42 3.46
N MET A 329 -8.78 -6.53 3.78
CA MET A 329 -9.61 -5.40 4.21
C MET A 329 -9.12 -4.78 5.51
N ALA A 330 -8.72 -5.58 6.50
CA ALA A 330 -8.23 -5.08 7.78
C ALA A 330 -6.96 -4.24 7.58
N GLN A 331 -6.07 -4.64 6.68
CA GLN A 331 -4.86 -3.88 6.35
C GLN A 331 -5.17 -2.62 5.54
N ALA A 332 -6.04 -2.73 4.53
CA ALA A 332 -6.49 -1.59 3.73
C ALA A 332 -7.22 -0.53 4.56
N ASN A 333 -7.96 -0.95 5.58
CA ASN A 333 -8.80 -0.09 6.42
C ASN A 333 -8.23 0.11 7.82
N VAL A 334 -6.90 0.05 8.00
CA VAL A 334 -6.26 0.15 9.32
C VAL A 334 -6.62 1.44 10.08
N LEU A 335 -6.96 2.52 9.37
CA LEU A 335 -7.40 3.77 9.99
C LEU A 335 -8.83 3.73 10.57
N GLN A 336 -9.60 2.68 10.28
CA GLN A 336 -10.90 2.44 10.89
C GLN A 336 -10.80 1.65 12.19
N ASN A 337 -9.59 1.29 12.62
CA ASN A 337 -9.37 0.64 13.90
C ASN A 337 -9.83 1.58 15.04
N SER A 338 -10.72 1.10 15.91
CA SER A 338 -11.30 1.90 16.99
C SER A 338 -10.24 2.44 17.95
N LYS A 339 -9.22 1.65 18.28
CA LYS A 339 -8.11 2.06 19.15
C LYS A 339 -7.20 3.09 18.50
N TYR A 340 -6.98 3.01 17.19
CA TYR A 340 -6.31 4.08 16.45
C TYR A 340 -7.12 5.38 16.50
N LEU A 341 -8.44 5.33 16.33
CA LEU A 341 -9.29 6.52 16.37
C LEU A 341 -9.32 7.16 17.76
N GLU A 342 -9.39 6.36 18.83
CA GLU A 342 -9.23 6.85 20.21
C GLU A 342 -7.87 7.53 20.42
N PHE A 343 -6.78 6.88 19.98
CA PHE A 343 -5.43 7.42 20.06
C PHE A 343 -5.31 8.75 19.30
N LEU A 344 -5.81 8.81 18.06
CA LEU A 344 -5.73 10.01 17.24
C LEU A 344 -6.53 11.17 17.86
N ASN A 345 -7.70 10.89 18.44
CA ASN A 345 -8.48 11.88 19.17
C ASN A 345 -7.73 12.40 20.40
N GLU A 346 -7.02 11.52 21.11
CA GLU A 346 -6.18 11.92 22.22
C GLU A 346 -5.03 12.83 21.76
N VAL A 347 -4.29 12.43 20.72
CA VAL A 347 -3.19 13.25 20.16
C VAL A 347 -3.70 14.64 19.77
N LYS A 348 -4.90 14.75 19.17
CA LYS A 348 -5.50 16.03 18.76
C LYS A 348 -5.77 16.99 19.93
N ARG A 349 -6.00 16.50 21.16
CA ARG A 349 -6.19 17.37 22.34
C ARG A 349 -4.98 18.27 22.63
N TYR A 350 -3.80 17.88 22.15
CA TYR A 350 -2.55 18.61 22.37
C TYR A 350 -2.18 19.58 21.23
N ASN A 351 -3.15 19.86 20.34
CA ASN A 351 -3.01 20.79 19.20
C ASN A 351 -1.77 20.49 18.33
N PRO A 352 -1.65 19.26 17.77
CA PRO A 352 -0.56 18.90 16.88
C PRO A 352 -0.62 19.70 15.58
N THR A 353 0.52 19.83 14.92
CA THR A 353 0.59 20.38 13.56
C THR A 353 -0.11 19.43 12.57
N THR A 354 -0.55 19.97 11.43
CA THR A 354 -1.07 19.14 10.33
C THR A 354 -0.03 18.11 9.88
N GLU A 355 1.24 18.49 9.84
CA GLU A 355 2.35 17.61 9.45
C GLU A 355 2.50 16.42 10.41
N CYS A 356 2.40 16.63 11.73
CA CYS A 356 2.40 15.54 12.70
C CYS A 356 1.24 14.56 12.47
N LEU A 357 0.01 15.08 12.30
CA LEU A 357 -1.16 14.24 12.06
C LEU A 357 -1.04 13.44 10.75
N THR A 358 -0.57 14.08 9.68
CA THR A 358 -0.30 13.42 8.40
C THR A 358 0.77 12.34 8.54
N THR A 359 1.82 12.59 9.32
CA THR A 359 2.88 11.61 9.58
C THR A 359 2.34 10.40 10.35
N ILE A 360 1.58 10.61 11.43
CA ILE A 360 0.91 9.53 12.17
C ILE A 360 0.01 8.71 11.24
N GLU A 361 -0.86 9.35 10.47
CA GLU A 361 -1.76 8.65 9.56
C GLU A 361 -0.98 7.83 8.51
N THR A 362 0.01 8.46 7.87
CA THR A 362 0.83 7.84 6.82
C THR A 362 1.57 6.62 7.36
N ARG A 363 2.20 6.72 8.53
CA ARG A 363 2.91 5.58 9.13
C ARG A 363 1.94 4.49 9.60
N THR A 364 0.76 4.87 10.09
CA THR A 364 -0.30 3.90 10.43
C THR A 364 -0.77 3.13 9.20
N ARG A 365 -0.93 3.79 8.04
CA ARG A 365 -1.24 3.09 6.78
C ARG A 365 -0.12 2.12 6.39
N GLN A 366 1.14 2.51 6.56
CA GLN A 366 2.32 1.72 6.14
C GLN A 366 2.62 0.51 7.03
N ALA A 367 2.47 0.64 8.34
CA ALA A 367 2.88 -0.37 9.32
C ALA A 367 1.74 -0.75 10.30
N GLY A 368 0.51 -0.38 9.98
CA GLY A 368 -0.66 -0.73 10.77
C GLY A 368 -0.72 -0.07 12.15
N TRP A 369 -1.76 -0.45 12.91
CA TRP A 369 -1.88 -0.16 14.33
C TRP A 369 -1.33 -1.34 15.15
N PRO A 370 -0.58 -1.09 16.25
CA PRO A 370 -0.15 0.21 16.75
C PRO A 370 1.19 0.72 16.19
N ASP A 371 2.02 -0.17 15.63
CA ASP A 371 3.42 0.13 15.31
C ASP A 371 3.60 1.35 14.40
N GLY A 372 2.77 1.47 13.36
CA GLY A 372 2.80 2.61 12.46
C GLY A 372 2.42 3.92 13.14
N SER A 373 1.41 3.93 14.00
CA SER A 373 1.01 5.15 14.71
C SER A 373 2.08 5.63 15.68
N LEU A 374 2.72 4.69 16.39
CA LEU A 374 3.80 5.01 17.31
C LEU A 374 5.08 5.46 16.59
N TRP A 375 5.37 4.85 15.43
CA TRP A 375 6.42 5.35 14.54
C TRP A 375 6.16 6.80 14.12
N GLY A 376 4.94 7.10 13.66
CA GLY A 376 4.60 8.47 13.26
C GLY A 376 4.60 9.46 14.42
N LEU A 377 4.17 9.06 15.62
CA LEU A 377 4.20 9.90 16.82
C LEU A 377 5.64 10.19 17.27
N SER A 378 6.58 9.28 17.02
CA SER A 378 8.01 9.46 17.34
C SER A 378 8.76 10.40 16.39
N ASP A 379 8.09 10.87 15.32
CA ASP A 379 8.67 11.80 14.35
C ASP A 379 8.88 13.19 14.96
N ASP A 380 9.93 13.89 14.52
CA ASP A 380 10.30 15.22 15.06
C ASP A 380 9.17 16.25 14.87
N THR A 381 8.35 16.09 13.82
CA THR A 381 7.19 16.95 13.55
C THR A 381 6.12 16.87 14.64
N CYS A 382 6.12 15.80 15.45
CA CYS A 382 5.21 15.58 16.57
C CYS A 382 5.77 16.01 17.94
N GLY A 383 7.02 16.51 18.01
CA GLY A 383 7.74 16.76 19.27
C GLY A 383 6.98 17.65 20.27
N ASP A 384 6.38 18.74 19.80
CA ASP A 384 5.63 19.68 20.66
C ASP A 384 4.35 19.05 21.23
N ALA A 385 3.59 18.34 20.39
CA ALA A 385 2.37 17.66 20.80
C ALA A 385 2.69 16.54 21.80
N LEU A 386 3.72 15.74 21.52
CA LEU A 386 4.19 14.68 22.40
C LEU A 386 4.63 15.23 23.75
N THR A 387 5.37 16.34 23.78
CA THR A 387 5.82 16.98 25.03
C THR A 387 4.64 17.43 25.90
N LYS A 388 3.63 18.06 25.30
CA LYS A 388 2.39 18.44 26.01
C LYS A 388 1.64 17.23 26.53
N ALA A 389 1.57 16.16 25.74
CA ALA A 389 0.89 14.93 26.11
C ALA A 389 1.57 14.21 27.29
N VAL A 390 2.91 14.23 27.33
CA VAL A 390 3.69 13.72 28.48
C VAL A 390 3.47 14.56 29.74
N ALA A 391 3.28 15.87 29.62
CA ALA A 391 3.01 16.75 30.75
C ALA A 391 1.60 16.59 31.33
N ASP A 392 0.65 16.05 30.56
CA ASP A 392 -0.72 15.78 31.00
C ASP A 392 -0.82 14.44 31.74
N SER A 393 -0.50 14.44 33.04
CA SER A 393 -0.62 13.26 33.90
C SER A 393 -2.06 12.80 34.13
N GLY A 394 -3.07 13.59 33.72
CA GLY A 394 -4.48 13.23 33.82
C GLY A 394 -4.97 12.36 32.64
N SER A 395 -4.18 12.27 31.56
CA SER A 395 -4.52 11.43 30.42
C SER A 395 -4.33 9.94 30.71
N LYS A 396 -5.32 9.12 30.33
CA LYS A 396 -5.19 7.66 30.33
C LYS A 396 -4.05 7.17 29.41
N TRP A 397 -3.64 7.98 28.43
CA TRP A 397 -2.58 7.68 27.47
C TRP A 397 -1.19 8.20 27.90
N ASN A 398 -1.09 8.90 29.04
CA ASN A 398 0.15 9.53 29.50
C ASN A 398 1.33 8.54 29.56
N ALA A 399 1.10 7.30 30.04
CA ALA A 399 2.14 6.27 30.10
C ALA A 399 2.67 5.89 28.70
N LEU A 400 1.80 5.83 27.69
CA LEU A 400 2.20 5.57 26.31
C LEU A 400 3.05 6.72 25.76
N PHE A 401 2.58 7.96 25.91
CA PHE A 401 3.31 9.14 25.44
C PHE A 401 4.69 9.26 26.11
N THR A 402 4.75 9.03 27.42
CA THR A 402 6.00 9.01 28.18
C THR A 402 6.95 7.95 27.65
N CYS A 403 6.43 6.74 27.38
CA CYS A 403 7.24 5.68 26.77
C CYS A 403 7.78 6.08 25.40
N VAL A 404 6.95 6.61 24.49
CA VAL A 404 7.38 6.98 23.13
C VAL A 404 8.44 8.09 23.16
N GLN A 405 8.33 9.05 24.08
CA GLN A 405 9.32 10.11 24.24
C GLN A 405 10.68 9.57 24.72
N GLN A 406 10.67 8.61 25.64
CA GLN A 406 11.88 8.17 26.34
C GLN A 406 12.53 6.91 25.72
N ASN A 407 11.73 6.01 25.16
CA ASN A 407 12.14 4.66 24.78
C ASN A 407 11.98 4.39 23.28
N ALA A 408 12.41 3.21 22.83
CA ALA A 408 12.10 2.74 21.49
C ALA A 408 10.59 2.53 21.40
N PHE A 409 9.92 3.10 20.39
CA PHE A 409 8.45 3.04 20.34
C PHE A 409 7.95 1.59 20.25
N SER A 410 8.77 0.68 19.74
CA SER A 410 8.54 -0.77 19.68
C SER A 410 8.32 -1.43 21.05
N THR A 411 8.77 -0.81 22.15
CA THR A 411 8.52 -1.32 23.52
C THR A 411 7.25 -0.73 24.14
N CYS A 412 6.65 0.27 23.50
CA CYS A 412 5.55 1.04 24.06
C CYS A 412 4.13 0.46 23.89
N PRO A 413 3.84 -0.55 23.02
CA PRO A 413 2.48 -1.09 22.90
C PRO A 413 1.87 -1.60 24.21
N THR A 414 2.68 -2.02 25.19
CA THR A 414 2.18 -2.46 26.50
C THR A 414 1.50 -1.37 27.33
N TYR A 415 1.71 -0.09 26.97
CA TYR A 415 1.12 1.07 27.65
C TYR A 415 -0.13 1.60 26.94
N ILE A 416 -0.59 0.94 25.87
CA ILE A 416 -1.87 1.27 25.24
C ILE A 416 -2.99 0.98 26.27
N PRO A 417 -3.87 1.96 26.56
CA PRO A 417 -4.95 1.75 27.51
C PRO A 417 -5.83 0.57 27.11
N LYS A 418 -6.10 -0.31 28.08
CA LYS A 418 -7.07 -1.39 27.94
C LYS A 418 -8.49 -0.81 28.07
N ASP A 419 -9.46 -1.48 27.45
CA ASP A 419 -10.88 -1.18 27.59
C ASP A 419 -11.39 -1.28 29.03
#